data_AF-A0A254UQA2-F1
#
_entry.id   AF-A0A254UQA2-F1
#
_cell.length_a   1.000
_cell.length_b   1.000
_cell.length_c   1.000
_cell.angle_alpha   90.00
_cell.angle_beta   90.00
_cell.angle_gamma   90.00
#
_symmetry.space_group_name_H-M   'P 1'
#
loop_
_entity.id
_entity.type
_entity.pdbx_description
1 polymer ?
#
loop_
_entity_poly.entity_id
_entity_poly.type
_entity_poly.pdbx_seq_one_letter_code
_entity_poly.pdbx_strand_id
1 'polypeptide(L)'
;MAQMSKLQVARLTKLTRLTRMQSEAELAALARLNAQARALDLRIASLQAEERSSRATLALDPTFGQNTLAYLRYLSLEETRLRAARDELNPAIAKQHDATARAVGRHDVVTKLGRPKREMPR
;
A
#
# COMPACT_ATOMS: atom_id res chain seq x y z
N MET A 1 11.97 -19.82 -38.82
CA MET A 1 11.53 -19.74 -37.41
C MET A 1 12.56 -20.47 -36.55
N ALA A 2 13.14 -19.84 -35.53
CA ALA A 2 14.08 -20.50 -34.64
C ALA A 2 13.32 -21.34 -33.61
N GLN A 3 13.40 -22.67 -33.71
CA GLN A 3 12.94 -23.57 -32.65
C GLN A 3 13.78 -23.31 -31.40
N MET A 4 13.13 -22.92 -30.29
CA MET A 4 13.83 -22.83 -29.01
C MET A 4 14.31 -24.22 -28.60
N SER A 5 15.56 -24.32 -28.17
CA SER A 5 16.11 -25.57 -27.66
C SER A 5 15.40 -26.00 -26.37
N LYS A 6 15.39 -27.30 -26.08
CA LYS A 6 14.83 -27.84 -24.81
C LYS A 6 15.41 -27.14 -23.57
N LEU A 7 16.69 -26.75 -23.64
CA LEU A 7 17.39 -26.01 -22.59
C LEU A 7 16.83 -24.58 -22.42
N GLN A 8 16.53 -23.88 -23.51
CA GLN A 8 15.94 -22.54 -23.48
C GLN A 8 14.53 -22.57 -22.87
N VAL A 9 13.72 -23.57 -23.22
CA VAL A 9 12.39 -23.77 -22.62
C VAL A 9 12.50 -24.01 -21.11
N ALA A 10 13.40 -24.89 -20.67
CA ALA A 10 13.59 -25.18 -19.25
C ALA A 10 14.07 -23.94 -18.46
N ARG A 11 14.97 -23.13 -19.03
CA ARG A 11 15.43 -21.86 -18.44
C ARG A 11 14.28 -20.86 -18.31
N LEU A 12 13.47 -20.75 -19.35
CA LEU A 12 12.35 -19.81 -19.37
C LEU A 12 11.28 -20.20 -18.35
N THR A 13 10.94 -21.47 -18.22
CA THR A 13 10.00 -21.95 -17.18
C THR A 13 10.49 -21.60 -15.77
N LYS A 14 11.79 -21.79 -15.50
CA LYS A 14 12.39 -21.39 -14.21
C LYS A 14 12.31 -19.87 -14.00
N LEU A 15 12.58 -19.08 -15.03
CA LEU A 15 12.50 -17.62 -14.99
C LEU A 15 11.06 -17.14 -14.75
N THR A 16 10.06 -17.77 -15.38
CA THR A 16 8.64 -17.47 -15.15
C THR A 16 8.26 -17.71 -13.69
N ARG A 17 8.72 -18.81 -13.10
CA ARG A 17 8.46 -19.11 -11.68
C ARG A 17 9.13 -18.08 -10.76
N LEU A 18 10.38 -17.71 -11.03
CA LEU A 18 11.10 -16.72 -10.24
C LEU A 18 10.45 -15.34 -10.30
N THR A 19 10.10 -14.88 -11.50
CA THR A 19 9.45 -13.57 -11.69
C THR A 19 8.05 -13.53 -11.07
N ARG A 20 7.32 -14.66 -11.08
CA ARG A 20 6.06 -14.79 -10.35
C ARG A 20 6.26 -14.59 -8.84
N MET A 21 7.19 -15.33 -8.23
CA MET A 21 7.49 -15.19 -6.80
C MET A 21 7.93 -13.77 -6.43
N GLN A 22 8.73 -13.12 -7.28
CA GLN A 22 9.10 -11.72 -7.09
C GLN A 22 7.89 -10.80 -7.14
N SER A 23 7.00 -10.95 -8.13
CA SER A 23 5.78 -10.14 -8.22
C SER A 23 4.86 -10.32 -7.00
N GLU A 24 4.69 -11.54 -6.51
CA GLU A 24 3.90 -11.84 -5.33
C GLU A 24 4.52 -11.22 -4.06
N ALA A 25 5.85 -11.27 -3.92
CA ALA A 25 6.56 -10.65 -2.80
C ALA A 25 6.41 -9.11 -2.79
N GLU A 26 6.57 -8.46 -3.95
CA GLU A 26 6.43 -7.01 -4.06
C GLU A 26 4.98 -6.56 -3.81
N LEU A 27 3.99 -7.33 -4.29
CA LEU A 27 2.57 -7.09 -4.00
C LEU A 27 2.26 -7.22 -2.50
N ALA A 28 2.83 -8.24 -1.84
CA ALA A 28 2.65 -8.41 -0.40
C ALA A 28 3.28 -7.26 0.40
N ALA A 29 4.45 -6.78 0.00
CA ALA A 29 5.09 -5.62 0.61
C ALA A 29 4.25 -4.34 0.42
N LEU A 30 3.73 -4.11 -0.79
CA LEU A 30 2.82 -2.99 -1.07
C LEU A 30 1.54 -3.08 -0.24
N ALA A 31 0.95 -4.28 -0.11
CA ALA A 31 -0.24 -4.50 0.69
C ALA A 31 -0.01 -4.18 2.17
N ARG A 32 1.16 -4.53 2.72
CA ARG A 32 1.53 -4.20 4.11
C ARG A 32 1.64 -2.70 4.34
N LEU A 33 2.32 -1.98 3.46
CA LEU A 33 2.43 -0.51 3.56
C LEU A 33 1.05 0.16 3.45
N ASN A 34 0.21 -0.30 2.51
CA ASN A 34 -1.16 0.20 2.37
C ASN A 34 -2.06 -0.14 3.56
N ALA A 35 -1.82 -1.25 4.26
CA ALA A 35 -2.54 -1.60 5.47
C ALA A 35 -2.13 -0.67 6.64
N GLN A 36 -0.83 -0.38 6.76
CA GLN A 36 -0.32 0.58 7.76
C GLN A 36 -0.87 1.99 7.52
N ALA A 37 -0.84 2.47 6.28
CA ALA A 37 -1.45 3.74 5.88
C ALA A 37 -2.93 3.81 6.28
N ARG A 38 -3.71 2.78 5.93
CA ARG A 38 -5.14 2.71 6.29
C ARG A 38 -5.38 2.69 7.80
N ALA A 39 -4.53 2.01 8.56
CA ALA A 39 -4.66 2.00 10.02
C ALA A 39 -4.44 3.40 10.63
N LEU A 40 -3.48 4.17 10.11
CA LEU A 40 -3.27 5.57 10.51
C LEU A 40 -4.46 6.45 10.10
N ASP A 41 -4.95 6.30 8.87
CA ASP A 41 -6.10 7.07 8.39
C ASP A 41 -7.36 6.82 9.25
N LEU A 42 -7.61 5.56 9.64
CA LEU A 42 -8.69 5.20 10.55
C LEU A 42 -8.51 5.80 11.95
N ARG A 43 -7.27 5.80 12.48
CA ARG A 43 -7.00 6.38 13.79
C ARG A 43 -7.19 7.91 13.78
N ILE A 44 -6.76 8.58 12.72
CA ILE A 44 -7.01 10.02 12.51
C ILE A 44 -8.52 10.30 12.50
N ALA A 45 -9.30 9.53 11.74
CA ALA A 45 -10.75 9.69 11.69
C ALA A 45 -11.42 9.48 13.06
N SER A 46 -10.92 8.53 13.87
CA SER A 46 -11.36 8.33 15.26
C SER A 46 -11.10 9.55 16.12
N LEU A 47 -9.88 10.11 16.07
CA LEU A 47 -9.52 11.31 16.84
C LEU A 47 -10.38 12.51 16.46
N GLN A 48 -10.68 12.69 15.17
CA GLN A 48 -11.58 13.75 14.69
C GLN A 48 -13.03 13.55 15.14
N ALA A 49 -13.48 12.30 15.30
CA ALA A 49 -14.79 12.01 15.88
C ALA A 49 -14.82 12.32 17.40
N GLU A 50 -13.76 11.92 18.12
CA GLU A 50 -13.57 12.23 19.55
C GLU A 50 -13.50 13.74 19.81
N GLU A 51 -12.80 14.49 18.95
CA GLU A 51 -12.71 15.94 19.04
C GLU A 51 -14.07 16.63 18.85
N ARG A 52 -14.82 16.23 17.81
CA ARG A 52 -16.18 16.74 17.55
C ARG A 52 -17.12 16.45 18.72
N SER A 53 -17.05 15.25 19.28
CA SER A 53 -17.83 14.85 20.46
C SER A 53 -17.48 15.72 21.68
N SER A 54 -16.18 15.89 21.95
CA SER A 54 -15.70 16.67 23.09
C SER A 54 -16.09 18.15 22.99
N ARG A 55 -16.04 18.73 21.78
CA ARG A 55 -16.52 20.09 21.51
C ARG A 55 -18.03 20.22 21.73
N ALA A 56 -18.82 19.23 21.34
CA ALA A 56 -20.27 19.23 21.55
C ALA A 56 -20.62 19.18 23.05
N THR A 57 -19.93 18.35 23.84
CA THR A 57 -20.09 18.30 25.30
C THR A 57 -19.74 19.63 25.96
N LEU A 58 -18.64 20.27 25.54
CA LEU A 58 -18.23 21.58 26.05
C LEU A 58 -19.26 22.68 25.75
N ALA A 59 -19.91 22.61 24.59
CA ALA A 59 -20.95 23.56 24.20
C ALA A 59 -22.24 23.38 25.02
N LEU A 60 -22.56 22.15 25.44
CA LEU A 60 -23.73 21.85 26.25
C LEU A 60 -23.53 22.21 27.73
N ASP A 61 -22.33 22.01 28.26
CA ASP A 61 -22.01 22.33 29.66
C ASP A 61 -20.61 22.95 29.79
N PRO A 62 -20.52 24.29 29.92
CA PRO A 62 -19.25 25.01 30.06
C PRO A 62 -18.49 24.69 31.37
N THR A 63 -19.13 24.07 32.36
CA THR A 63 -18.49 23.77 33.65
C THR A 63 -17.36 22.75 33.54
N PHE A 64 -17.35 21.95 32.46
CA PHE A 64 -16.24 21.04 32.12
C PHE A 64 -15.04 21.74 31.44
N GLY A 65 -15.06 23.08 31.36
CA GLY A 65 -14.17 23.94 30.59
C GLY A 65 -12.69 23.55 30.54
N GLN A 66 -12.00 23.59 31.68
CA GLN A 66 -10.53 23.49 31.69
C GLN A 66 -10.02 22.09 31.30
N ASN A 67 -10.65 21.03 31.80
CA ASN A 67 -10.25 19.66 31.50
C ASN A 67 -10.56 19.29 30.04
N THR A 68 -11.73 19.70 29.54
CA THR A 68 -12.10 19.45 28.14
C THR A 68 -11.20 20.20 27.17
N LEU A 69 -10.81 21.44 27.48
CA LEU A 69 -9.84 22.19 26.64
C LEU A 69 -8.45 21.55 26.66
N ALA A 70 -7.99 21.02 27.80
CA ALA A 70 -6.73 20.28 27.86
C ALA A 70 -6.79 19.00 27.02
N TYR A 71 -7.90 18.26 27.09
CA TYR A 71 -8.11 17.06 26.28
C TYR A 71 -8.18 17.36 24.79
N LEU A 72 -8.88 18.43 24.37
CA LEU A 72 -8.91 18.87 22.97
C LEU A 72 -7.52 19.22 22.43
N ARG A 73 -6.67 19.86 23.24
CA ARG A 73 -5.26 20.10 22.87
C ARG A 73 -4.48 18.80 22.68
N TYR A 74 -4.70 17.82 23.56
CA TYR A 74 -4.09 16.50 23.43
C TYR A 74 -4.53 15.81 22.12
N LEU A 75 -5.83 15.79 21.81
CA LEU A 75 -6.35 15.19 20.57
C LEU A 75 -5.73 15.82 19.32
N SER A 76 -5.61 17.15 19.29
CA SER A 76 -5.00 17.88 18.18
C SER A 76 -3.50 17.56 18.00
N LEU A 77 -2.75 17.47 19.11
CA LEU A 77 -1.35 17.08 19.09
C LEU A 77 -1.18 15.66 18.53
N GLU A 78 -2.03 14.73 18.98
CA GLU A 78 -1.98 13.34 18.54
C GLU A 78 -2.37 13.18 17.07
N GLU A 79 -3.40 13.90 16.60
CA GLU A 79 -3.73 13.95 15.18
C GLU A 79 -2.56 14.44 14.35
N THR A 80 -1.88 15.51 14.79
CA THR A 80 -0.71 16.07 14.10
C THR A 80 0.41 15.04 13.98
N ARG A 81 0.69 14.29 15.06
CA ARG A 81 1.70 13.22 15.06
C ARG A 81 1.34 12.10 14.09
N LEU A 82 0.09 11.66 14.07
CA LEU A 82 -0.35 10.60 13.18
C LEU A 82 -0.34 11.03 11.71
N ARG A 83 -0.68 12.29 11.42
CA ARG A 83 -0.55 12.87 10.07
C ARG A 83 0.90 12.90 9.61
N ALA A 84 1.83 13.34 10.47
CA ALA A 84 3.25 13.30 10.15
C ALA A 84 3.73 11.87 9.86
N ALA A 85 3.38 10.90 10.69
CA ALA A 85 3.71 9.49 10.46
C ALA A 85 3.08 8.94 9.16
N ARG A 86 1.87 9.40 8.81
CA ARG A 86 1.19 9.03 7.56
C ARG A 86 1.90 9.61 6.34
N ASP A 87 2.38 10.84 6.43
CA ASP A 87 3.13 11.51 5.38
C ASP A 87 4.51 10.89 5.16
N GLU A 88 5.17 10.44 6.23
CA GLU A 88 6.43 9.69 6.18
C GLU A 88 6.30 8.36 5.42
N LEU A 89 5.11 7.74 5.40
CA LEU A 89 4.85 6.52 4.62
C LEU A 89 4.69 6.76 3.11
N ASN A 90 4.30 7.96 2.68
CA ASN A 90 4.04 8.27 1.27
C ASN A 90 5.23 7.95 0.33
N PRO A 91 6.49 8.37 0.63
CA PRO A 91 7.63 8.03 -0.23
C PRO A 91 7.89 6.52 -0.28
N ALA A 92 7.71 5.80 0.83
CA ALA A 92 7.87 4.34 0.87
C ALA A 92 6.82 3.64 0.01
N ILE A 93 5.55 4.07 0.09
CA ILE A 93 4.46 3.54 -0.73
C ILE A 93 4.72 3.81 -2.22
N ALA A 94 5.12 5.02 -2.58
CA ALA A 94 5.42 5.38 -3.97
C ALA A 94 6.57 4.52 -4.54
N LYS A 95 7.67 4.40 -3.80
CA LYS A 95 8.81 3.55 -4.19
C LYS A 95 8.40 2.08 -4.34
N GLN A 96 7.57 1.58 -3.42
CA GLN A 96 7.10 0.20 -3.45
C GLN A 96 6.13 -0.04 -4.61
N HIS A 97 5.30 0.94 -4.95
CA HIS A 97 4.42 0.90 -6.11
C HIS A 97 5.22 0.75 -7.40
N ASP A 98 6.29 1.53 -7.57
CA ASP A 98 7.17 1.43 -8.74
C ASP A 98 7.94 0.10 -8.80
N ALA A 99 8.38 -0.42 -7.65
CA ALA A 99 9.01 -1.74 -7.57
C ALA A 99 8.03 -2.86 -7.98
N THR A 100 6.80 -2.78 -7.50
CA THR A 100 5.72 -3.71 -7.81
C THR A 100 5.37 -3.67 -9.30
N ALA A 101 5.17 -2.48 -9.87
CA ALA A 101 4.89 -2.31 -11.29
C ALA A 101 5.99 -2.93 -12.18
N ARG A 102 7.26 -2.73 -11.82
CA ARG A 102 8.40 -3.34 -12.52
C ARG A 102 8.43 -4.86 -12.37
N ALA A 103 8.12 -5.40 -11.19
CA ALA A 103 8.10 -6.85 -10.97
C ALA A 103 6.97 -7.54 -11.76
N VAL A 104 5.77 -6.96 -11.75
CA VAL A 104 4.63 -7.43 -12.56
C VAL A 104 4.95 -7.34 -14.05
N GLY A 105 5.48 -6.19 -14.52
CA GLY A 105 5.88 -6.02 -15.92
C GLY A 105 6.93 -7.04 -16.37
N ARG A 106 7.94 -7.35 -15.54
CA ARG A 106 8.93 -8.40 -15.81
C ARG A 106 8.27 -9.78 -15.93
N HIS A 107 7.36 -10.13 -15.02
CA HIS A 107 6.64 -11.39 -15.06
C HIS A 107 5.81 -11.53 -16.34
N ASP A 108 5.10 -10.46 -16.74
CA ASP A 108 4.31 -10.43 -17.97
C ASP A 108 5.16 -10.64 -19.22
N VAL A 109 6.30 -9.96 -19.31
CA VAL A 109 7.23 -10.10 -20.44
C VAL A 109 7.75 -11.54 -20.54
N VAL A 110 8.23 -12.11 -19.42
CA VAL A 110 8.76 -13.48 -19.39
C VAL A 110 7.66 -14.50 -19.74
N THR A 111 6.43 -14.29 -19.26
CA THR A 111 5.28 -15.14 -19.59
C THR A 111 4.93 -15.07 -21.07
N LYS A 112 4.96 -13.87 -21.67
CA LYS A 112 4.70 -13.68 -23.11
C LYS A 112 5.77 -14.34 -23.98
N LEU A 113 7.05 -14.26 -23.59
CA LEU A 113 8.15 -14.95 -24.28
C LEU A 113 8.00 -16.48 -24.23
N GLY A 114 7.32 -17.02 -23.20
CA GLY A 114 7.11 -18.46 -23.03
C GLY A 114 5.90 -19.04 -23.72
N ARG A 115 5.04 -18.18 -24.28
CA ARG A 115 3.94 -18.61 -25.15
C ARG A 115 4.39 -18.43 -26.60
N PRO A 116 4.71 -19.51 -27.35
CA PRO A 116 4.89 -19.36 -28.77
C PRO A 116 3.62 -18.72 -29.35
N LYS A 117 3.77 -17.72 -30.23
CA LYS A 117 2.64 -17.10 -30.95
C LYS A 117 1.78 -18.24 -31.52
N ARG A 118 0.58 -18.45 -30.96
CA ARG A 118 -0.44 -19.25 -31.64
C ARG A 118 -0.78 -18.47 -32.90
N GLU A 119 -0.33 -18.95 -34.04
CA GLU A 119 -0.77 -18.47 -35.34
C GLU A 119 -2.30 -18.55 -35.34
N MET A 120 -2.96 -17.41 -35.52
CA MET A 120 -4.40 -17.37 -35.72
C MET A 120 -4.74 -18.15 -37.00
N PRO A 121 -5.79 -18.99 -37.01
CA PRO A 121 -6.20 -19.68 -38.22
C PRO A 121 -6.66 -18.63 -39.24
N ARG A 122 -6.14 -18.75 -40.47
CA ARG A 122 -6.58 -17.98 -41.64
C ARG A 122 -8.02 -18.31 -41.99
#